data_AF-T5A409-F1
#
_entry.id   AF-T5A409-F1
#
_cell.length_a   1.000
_cell.length_b   1.000
_cell.length_c   1.000
_cell.angle_alpha   90.00
_cell.angle_beta   90.00
_cell.angle_gamma   90.00
#
_symmetry.space_group_name_H-M   'P 1'
#
loop_
_entity.id
_entity.type
_entity.pdbx_description
1 polymer ?
#
loop_
_entity_poly.entity_id
_entity_poly.type
_entity_poly.pdbx_seq_one_letter_code
_entity_poly.pdbx_strand_id
1 'polypeptide(L)'
;MSIPTAQGKPFAGLSLKAISNSLIVAGRVSGPVHMTDMSDSILVVTARQVRIHDCKNVDVYLHCGSHPIIEDCTGMRFAPLPKCYETEVESTTENQWDQVDDFKWLKAGHSPNWSTLPGAEMLSDEIWTKVVPGQPGASVGETLKKVGLPRQ
;
A
#
# COMPACT_ATOMS: atom_id res chain seq x y z
N MET A 1 -12.60 4.98 15.19
CA MET A 1 -11.17 4.79 14.90
C MET A 1 -10.61 3.84 15.94
N SER A 2 -10.20 2.64 15.53
CA SER A 2 -9.61 1.66 16.45
C SER A 2 -8.27 2.18 16.95
N ILE A 3 -8.02 2.02 18.25
CA ILE A 3 -6.71 2.25 18.86
C ILE A 3 -5.72 1.33 18.13
N PRO A 4 -4.52 1.80 17.72
CA PRO A 4 -3.50 0.95 17.13
C PRO A 4 -3.29 -0.31 17.98
N THR A 5 -3.15 -1.46 17.34
CA THR A 5 -3.06 -2.76 18.01
C THR A 5 -2.08 -2.72 19.19
N ALA A 6 -2.57 -3.23 20.32
CA ALA A 6 -1.93 -3.26 21.63
C ALA A 6 -0.42 -3.55 21.55
N GLN A 7 0.38 -2.65 22.15
CA GLN A 7 1.82 -2.82 22.43
C GLN A 7 2.79 -2.76 21.22
N GLY A 8 2.35 -2.35 20.02
CA GLY A 8 3.26 -2.07 18.90
C GLY A 8 3.92 -3.31 18.30
N LYS A 9 3.40 -4.51 18.56
CA LYS A 9 3.91 -5.75 17.95
C LYS A 9 3.39 -5.88 16.51
N PRO A 10 4.26 -6.23 15.55
CA PRO A 10 3.87 -6.39 14.14
C PRO A 10 2.98 -7.63 13.94
N PHE A 11 2.14 -7.59 12.91
CA PHE A 11 1.37 -8.76 12.49
C PHE A 11 2.30 -9.87 11.99
N ALA A 12 1.98 -11.13 12.28
CA ALA A 12 2.74 -12.27 11.77
C ALA A 12 2.56 -12.49 10.26
N GLY A 13 1.46 -11.99 9.70
CA GLY A 13 1.12 -12.04 8.28
C GLY A 13 -0.15 -11.25 8.03
N LEU A 14 -0.41 -10.89 6.78
CA LEU A 14 -1.59 -10.14 6.37
C LEU A 14 -2.17 -10.76 5.10
N SER A 15 -3.48 -11.01 5.08
CA SER A 15 -4.20 -11.45 3.90
C SER A 15 -5.35 -10.49 3.64
N LEU A 16 -5.37 -9.90 2.44
CA LEU A 16 -6.38 -8.96 1.96
C LEU A 16 -7.07 -9.60 0.76
N LYS A 17 -8.39 -9.79 0.85
CA LYS A 17 -9.14 -10.50 -0.19
C LYS A 17 -10.48 -9.82 -0.47
N ALA A 18 -10.82 -9.66 -1.75
CA ALA A 18 -12.12 -9.15 -2.20
C ALA A 18 -12.44 -7.77 -1.60
N ILE A 19 -11.51 -6.82 -1.77
CA ILE A 19 -11.62 -5.46 -1.22
C ILE A 19 -11.71 -4.46 -2.37
N SER A 20 -12.64 -3.51 -2.29
CA SER A 20 -12.72 -2.41 -3.25
C SER A 20 -12.94 -1.07 -2.56
N ASN A 21 -12.60 0.03 -3.25
CA ASN A 21 -12.92 1.40 -2.84
C ASN A 21 -12.48 1.74 -1.41
N SER A 22 -11.30 1.26 -1.00
CA SER A 22 -10.85 1.28 0.39
C SER A 22 -9.47 1.89 0.56
N LEU A 23 -9.25 2.53 1.70
CA LEU A 23 -7.93 2.87 2.22
C LEU A 23 -7.61 1.92 3.38
N ILE A 24 -6.50 1.18 3.27
CA ILE A 24 -6.04 0.22 4.29
C ILE A 24 -4.69 0.67 4.81
N VAL A 25 -4.61 0.96 6.11
CA VAL A 25 -3.35 1.27 6.81
C VAL A 25 -3.04 0.11 7.75
N ALA A 26 -2.15 -0.79 7.34
CA ALA A 26 -1.89 -2.05 8.03
C ALA A 26 -0.69 -2.00 8.98
N GLY A 27 0.16 -0.96 8.88
CA GLY A 27 1.39 -0.85 9.65
C GLY A 27 2.38 -1.95 9.29
N ARG A 28 3.08 -2.49 10.29
CA ARG A 28 4.19 -3.43 10.10
C ARG A 28 3.74 -4.89 10.17
N VAL A 29 4.18 -5.66 9.18
CA VAL A 29 3.95 -7.10 9.05
C VAL A 29 5.31 -7.80 9.02
N SER A 30 5.56 -8.68 10.00
CA SER A 30 6.82 -9.45 10.09
C SER A 30 6.90 -10.61 9.09
N GLY A 31 5.76 -11.13 8.66
CA GLY A 31 5.69 -12.19 7.65
C GLY A 31 5.14 -11.70 6.30
N PRO A 32 4.53 -12.59 5.52
CA PRO A 32 4.08 -12.26 4.18
C PRO A 32 2.81 -11.41 4.19
N VAL A 33 2.71 -10.52 3.22
CA VAL A 33 1.48 -9.84 2.83
C VAL A 33 0.98 -10.49 1.54
N HIS A 34 -0.25 -10.98 1.56
CA HIS A 34 -0.95 -11.49 0.38
C HIS A 34 -2.14 -10.59 0.08
N MET A 35 -2.23 -10.14 -1.16
CA MET A 35 -3.36 -9.38 -1.68
C MET A 35 -3.97 -10.14 -2.85
N THR A 36 -5.28 -10.33 -2.83
CA THR A 36 -6.01 -11.02 -3.90
C THR A 36 -7.34 -10.33 -4.17
N ASP A 37 -7.69 -10.07 -5.43
CA ASP A 37 -8.98 -9.46 -5.79
C ASP A 37 -9.19 -8.12 -5.05
N MET A 38 -8.23 -7.20 -5.21
CA MET A 38 -8.31 -5.84 -4.65
C MET A 38 -8.37 -4.81 -5.77
N SER A 39 -9.34 -3.90 -5.69
CA SER A 39 -9.60 -2.92 -6.75
C SER A 39 -9.80 -1.49 -6.23
N ASP A 40 -9.37 -0.50 -7.02
CA ASP A 40 -9.67 0.92 -6.82
C ASP A 40 -9.43 1.38 -5.37
N SER A 41 -8.25 1.05 -4.84
CA SER A 41 -7.95 1.15 -3.42
C SER A 41 -6.52 1.63 -3.16
N ILE A 42 -6.22 1.91 -1.89
CA ILE A 42 -4.90 2.31 -1.41
C ILE A 42 -4.50 1.39 -0.25
N LEU A 43 -3.30 0.82 -0.32
CA LEU A 43 -2.67 0.06 0.77
C LEU A 43 -1.44 0.79 1.29
N VAL A 44 -1.31 0.90 2.61
CA VAL A 44 -0.11 1.38 3.30
C VAL A 44 0.40 0.26 4.22
N VAL A 45 1.59 -0.26 3.94
CA VAL A 45 2.14 -1.41 4.66
C VAL A 45 3.66 -1.46 4.66
N THR A 46 4.24 -2.00 5.73
CA THR A 46 5.63 -2.42 5.80
C THR A 46 5.70 -3.93 5.90
N ALA A 47 6.49 -4.58 5.05
CA ALA A 47 6.64 -6.03 5.05
C ALA A 47 8.01 -6.50 4.58
N ARG A 48 8.33 -7.78 4.77
CA ARG A 48 9.47 -8.42 4.10
C ARG A 48 9.13 -8.95 2.72
N GLN A 49 7.92 -9.47 2.52
CA GLN A 49 7.47 -10.10 1.29
C GLN A 49 6.04 -9.68 1.00
N VAL A 50 5.78 -9.27 -0.25
CA VAL A 50 4.45 -8.88 -0.72
C VAL A 50 4.16 -9.64 -2.00
N ARG A 51 3.04 -10.38 -2.03
CA ARG A 51 2.52 -11.02 -3.25
C ARG A 51 1.12 -10.53 -3.53
N ILE A 52 0.90 -10.10 -4.76
CA ILE A 52 -0.33 -9.47 -5.21
C ILE A 52 -0.85 -10.24 -6.41
N HIS A 53 -2.10 -10.67 -6.35
CA HIS A 53 -2.74 -11.44 -7.40
C HIS A 53 -4.10 -10.84 -7.77
N ASP A 54 -4.41 -10.77 -9.06
CA ASP A 54 -5.75 -10.36 -9.53
C ASP A 54 -6.20 -8.99 -8.97
N CYS A 55 -5.30 -7.99 -8.98
CA CYS A 55 -5.56 -6.66 -8.43
C CYS A 55 -5.57 -5.59 -9.52
N LYS A 56 -6.41 -4.56 -9.34
CA LYS A 56 -6.62 -3.52 -10.35
C LYS A 56 -6.67 -2.11 -9.76
N ASN A 57 -5.93 -1.16 -10.34
CA ASN A 57 -5.97 0.25 -9.94
C ASN A 57 -5.70 0.46 -8.43
N VAL A 58 -4.62 -0.15 -7.92
CA VAL A 58 -4.25 -0.07 -6.50
C VAL A 58 -2.97 0.73 -6.34
N ASP A 59 -3.01 1.73 -5.44
CA ASP A 59 -1.79 2.42 -4.99
C ASP A 59 -1.25 1.72 -3.75
N VAL A 60 0.02 1.34 -3.80
CA VAL A 60 0.69 0.62 -2.71
C VAL A 60 1.83 1.48 -2.18
N TYR A 61 1.60 2.09 -1.02
CA TYR A 61 2.60 2.78 -0.23
C TYR A 61 3.36 1.75 0.62
N LEU A 62 4.61 1.51 0.28
CA LEU A 62 5.31 0.30 0.67
C LEU A 62 6.72 0.57 1.18
N HIS A 63 7.06 -0.12 2.27
CA HIS A 63 8.44 -0.49 2.57
C HIS A 63 8.55 -2.02 2.45
N CYS A 64 9.40 -2.52 1.54
CA CYS A 64 9.56 -3.95 1.32
C CYS A 64 11.01 -4.38 1.37
N GLY A 65 11.33 -5.38 2.20
CA GLY A 65 12.67 -5.97 2.27
C GLY A 65 13.00 -6.97 1.15
N SER A 66 12.11 -7.14 0.17
CA SER A 66 12.33 -7.92 -1.05
C SER A 66 11.53 -7.30 -2.21
N HIS A 67 11.77 -7.74 -3.44
CA HIS A 67 10.94 -7.34 -4.58
C HIS A 67 9.47 -7.72 -4.35
N PRO A 68 8.51 -6.78 -4.45
CA PRO A 68 7.10 -7.11 -4.51
C PRO A 68 6.82 -7.91 -5.78
N ILE A 69 5.97 -8.94 -5.69
CA ILE A 69 5.60 -9.77 -6.83
C ILE A 69 4.14 -9.53 -7.17
N ILE A 70 3.85 -9.25 -8.44
CA ILE A 70 2.49 -9.16 -8.97
C ILE A 70 2.20 -10.27 -9.98
N GLU A 71 0.96 -10.70 -10.06
CA GLU A 71 0.47 -11.67 -11.03
C GLU A 71 -1.00 -11.33 -11.40
N ASP A 72 -1.35 -11.34 -12.69
CA ASP A 72 -2.71 -10.99 -13.17
C ASP A 72 -3.21 -9.60 -12.71
N CYS A 73 -2.29 -8.67 -12.45
CA CYS A 73 -2.64 -7.33 -12.00
C CYS A 73 -2.64 -6.31 -13.16
N THR A 74 -3.36 -5.19 -12.99
CA THR A 74 -3.31 -4.05 -13.92
C THR A 74 -3.41 -2.72 -13.18
N GLY A 75 -2.70 -1.69 -13.65
CA GLY A 75 -2.77 -0.36 -13.03
C GLY A 75 -2.27 -0.33 -11.59
N MET A 76 -1.29 -1.16 -11.24
CA MET A 76 -0.64 -1.12 -9.93
C MET A 76 0.33 0.05 -9.86
N ARG A 77 0.29 0.86 -8.80
CA ARG A 77 1.21 1.99 -8.64
C ARG A 77 1.88 1.93 -7.29
N PHE A 78 3.20 1.92 -7.26
CA PHE A 78 3.97 1.78 -6.02
C PHE A 78 4.56 3.13 -5.59
N ALA A 79 4.58 3.39 -4.30
CA ALA A 79 5.12 4.60 -3.69
C ALA A 79 5.92 4.23 -2.44
N PRO A 80 6.91 5.04 -2.03
CA PRO A 80 7.59 4.83 -0.76
C PRO A 80 6.61 5.00 0.40
N LEU A 81 6.88 4.33 1.52
CA LEU A 81 6.11 4.49 2.74
C LEU A 81 6.06 5.96 3.20
N PRO A 82 4.91 6.49 3.67
CA PRO A 82 4.85 7.83 4.24
C PRO A 82 5.71 7.93 5.49
N LYS A 83 6.46 9.03 5.63
CA LYS A 83 7.41 9.24 6.74
C LYS A 83 6.80 9.09 8.13
N CYS A 84 5.53 9.46 8.30
CA CYS A 84 4.85 9.31 9.59
C CYS A 84 4.59 7.85 10.00
N TYR A 85 4.77 6.90 9.09
CA TYR A 85 4.66 5.45 9.35
C TYR A 85 6.02 4.74 9.35
N GLU A 86 7.12 5.42 9.04
CA GLU A 86 8.47 4.88 9.15
C GLU A 86 8.92 4.83 10.63
N THR A 87 9.65 3.78 11.00
CA THR A 87 10.37 3.71 12.28
C THR A 87 11.88 3.65 12.05
N GLU A 88 12.68 3.68 13.12
CA GLU A 88 14.15 3.54 13.02
C GLU A 88 14.59 2.21 12.35
N VAL A 89 13.71 1.19 12.35
CA VAL A 89 14.02 -0.08 11.69
C VAL A 89 13.94 0.07 10.17
N GLU A 90 12.90 0.73 9.66
CA GLU A 90 12.73 0.94 8.21
C GLU A 90 13.77 1.90 7.65
N SER A 91 14.27 2.87 8.45
CA SER A 91 15.33 3.79 7.99
C SER A 91 16.71 3.13 7.83
N THR A 92 16.90 1.92 8.38
CA THR A 92 18.18 1.20 8.38
C THR A 92 18.14 -0.11 7.60
N THR A 93 16.99 -0.47 7.03
CA THR A 93 16.81 -1.71 6.26
C THR A 93 16.65 -1.45 4.78
N GLU A 94 16.94 -2.47 3.98
CA GLU A 94 16.78 -2.39 2.54
C GLU A 94 15.31 -2.20 2.18
N ASN A 95 15.05 -1.27 1.25
CA ASN A 95 13.73 -0.97 0.76
C ASN A 95 13.69 -1.10 -0.76
N GLN A 96 12.95 -2.09 -1.24
CA GLN A 96 12.84 -2.48 -2.65
C GLN A 96 11.42 -2.26 -3.19
N TRP A 97 10.69 -1.29 -2.64
CA TRP A 97 9.30 -0.98 -3.02
C TRP A 97 9.09 -0.70 -4.51
N ASP A 98 10.12 -0.22 -5.21
CA ASP A 98 10.12 0.18 -6.62
C ASP A 98 10.69 -0.90 -7.57
N GLN A 99 11.06 -2.07 -7.04
CA GLN A 99 11.60 -3.20 -7.81
C GLN A 99 10.58 -4.33 -7.88
N VAL A 100 9.54 -4.14 -8.70
CA VAL A 100 8.40 -5.06 -8.75
C VAL A 100 8.58 -6.09 -9.86
N ASP A 101 8.49 -7.37 -9.48
CA ASP A 101 8.52 -8.49 -10.40
C ASP A 101 7.09 -8.83 -10.86
N ASP A 102 6.83 -8.70 -12.16
CA ASP A 102 5.58 -9.16 -12.77
C ASP A 102 5.75 -10.58 -13.30
N PHE A 103 5.14 -11.54 -12.58
CA PHE A 103 5.33 -12.96 -12.81
C PHE A 103 4.88 -13.41 -14.22
N LYS A 104 3.89 -12.74 -14.81
CA LYS A 104 3.37 -13.11 -16.16
C LYS A 104 3.95 -12.27 -17.28
N TRP A 105 4.78 -11.27 -16.98
CA TRP A 105 5.44 -10.47 -18.00
C TRP A 105 6.76 -11.10 -18.45
N LEU A 106 6.66 -12.04 -19.40
CA LEU A 106 7.82 -12.75 -19.97
C LEU A 106 8.52 -12.01 -21.12
N LYS A 107 8.11 -10.77 -21.40
CA LYS A 107 8.64 -9.97 -22.51
C LYS A 107 9.83 -9.14 -22.05
N ALA A 108 10.68 -8.74 -22.99
CA ALA A 108 11.72 -7.76 -22.72
C ALA A 108 11.10 -6.38 -22.39
N GLY A 109 11.73 -5.66 -21.46
CA GLY A 109 11.33 -4.32 -21.05
C GLY A 109 10.34 -4.29 -19.89
N HIS A 110 9.97 -3.07 -19.49
CA HIS A 110 9.13 -2.79 -18.33
C HIS A 110 7.71 -3.34 -18.50
N SER A 111 7.14 -3.96 -17.46
CA SER A 111 5.75 -4.43 -17.49
C SER A 111 4.78 -3.25 -17.52
N PRO A 112 3.76 -3.24 -18.39
CA PRO A 112 2.72 -2.20 -18.40
C PRO A 112 1.75 -2.31 -17.21
N ASN A 113 1.81 -3.40 -16.44
CA ASN A 113 0.85 -3.67 -15.36
C ASN A 113 1.15 -2.89 -14.08
N TRP A 114 2.35 -2.32 -13.97
CA TRP A 114 2.74 -1.50 -12.83
C TRP A 114 3.60 -0.30 -13.21
N SER A 115 3.59 0.71 -12.35
CA SER A 115 4.51 1.84 -12.39
C SER A 115 4.86 2.30 -10.98
N THR A 116 5.82 3.21 -10.87
CA THR A 116 5.89 4.06 -9.67
C THR A 116 4.78 5.10 -9.72
N LEU A 117 4.27 5.50 -8.56
CA LEU A 117 3.32 6.59 -8.43
C LEU A 117 4.09 7.92 -8.57
N PRO A 118 3.74 8.80 -9.52
CA PRO A 118 4.44 10.07 -9.67
C PRO A 118 4.32 10.93 -8.42
N GLY A 119 5.38 11.64 -8.05
CA GLY A 119 5.41 12.47 -6.83
C GLY A 119 4.29 13.52 -6.76
N ALA A 120 3.82 14.04 -7.90
CA ALA A 120 2.71 14.98 -7.97
C ALA A 120 1.33 14.34 -7.67
N GLU A 121 1.22 13.01 -7.81
CA GLU A 121 0.02 12.23 -7.52
C GLU A 121 0.06 11.58 -6.13
N MET A 122 1.22 11.61 -5.45
CA MET A 122 1.33 11.10 -4.09
C MET A 122 0.54 11.97 -3.12
N LEU A 123 -0.19 11.33 -2.20
CA LEU A 123 -0.81 12.00 -1.06
C LEU A 123 0.24 12.69 -0.19
N SER A 124 -0.04 13.95 0.16
CA SER A 124 0.85 14.78 0.97
C SER A 124 0.93 14.32 2.43
N ASP A 125 2.00 14.72 3.12
CA ASP A 125 2.19 14.45 4.55
C ASP A 125 1.02 14.95 5.41
N GLU A 126 0.35 16.03 4.98
CA GLU A 126 -0.84 16.54 5.66
C GLU A 126 -2.02 15.55 5.62
N ILE A 127 -2.21 14.85 4.51
CA ILE A 127 -3.24 13.82 4.40
C ILE A 127 -2.97 12.71 5.42
N TRP A 128 -1.74 12.20 5.47
CA TRP A 128 -1.35 11.10 6.35
C TRP A 128 -1.42 11.46 7.84
N THR A 129 -1.12 12.71 8.20
CA THR A 129 -1.03 13.15 9.60
C THR A 129 -2.31 13.77 10.14
N LYS A 130 -3.16 14.36 9.29
CA LYS A 130 -4.37 15.09 9.73
C LYS A 130 -5.68 14.53 9.21
N VAL A 131 -5.68 13.84 8.06
CA VAL A 131 -6.92 13.35 7.44
C VAL A 131 -7.14 11.88 7.75
N VAL A 132 -6.14 11.04 7.49
CA VAL A 132 -6.21 9.59 7.72
C VAL A 132 -6.46 9.22 9.20
N PRO A 133 -5.84 9.88 10.20
CA PRO A 133 -6.14 9.63 11.62
C PRO A 133 -7.54 10.09 12.07
N GLY A 134 -8.31 10.67 11.15
CA GLY A 134 -9.68 11.11 11.39
C GLY A 134 -9.72 12.51 11.98
N GLN A 135 -10.69 13.30 11.53
CA GLN A 135 -10.95 14.63 12.04
C GLN A 135 -12.25 14.61 12.86
N PRO A 136 -12.35 15.40 13.94
CA PRO A 136 -13.62 15.54 14.67
C PRO A 136 -14.75 15.92 13.71
N GLY A 137 -15.82 15.13 13.70
CA GLY A 137 -17.00 15.36 12.86
C GLY A 137 -16.86 14.92 11.40
N ALA A 138 -15.69 14.47 10.93
CA ALA A 138 -15.54 13.96 9.56
C ALA A 138 -16.03 12.52 9.45
N SER A 139 -16.82 12.25 8.41
CA SER A 139 -17.26 10.92 8.02
C SER A 139 -16.17 10.15 7.27
N VAL A 140 -16.30 8.82 7.24
CA VAL A 140 -15.42 7.94 6.45
C VAL A 140 -15.45 8.33 4.97
N GLY A 141 -16.63 8.67 4.42
CA GLY A 141 -16.76 9.07 3.02
C GLY A 141 -16.03 10.38 2.69
N GLU A 142 -15.97 11.33 3.61
CA GLU A 142 -15.19 12.57 3.42
C GLU A 142 -13.68 12.30 3.46
N THR A 143 -13.23 11.41 4.34
CA THR A 143 -11.84 10.95 4.37
C THR A 143 -11.47 10.26 3.06
N LEU A 144 -12.31 9.34 2.56
CA LEU A 144 -12.08 8.64 1.30
C LEU A 144 -12.02 9.60 0.10
N LYS A 145 -12.93 10.58 0.03
CA LYS A 145 -12.89 11.62 -1.01
C LYS A 145 -11.60 12.43 -1.00
N LYS A 146 -11.10 12.78 0.19
CA LYS A 146 -9.84 13.55 0.34
C LYS A 146 -8.60 12.76 -0.11
N VAL A 147 -8.67 11.42 -0.10
CA VAL A 147 -7.61 10.54 -0.64
C VAL A 147 -7.86 10.08 -2.08
N GLY A 148 -8.90 10.61 -2.74
CA GLY A 148 -9.20 10.32 -4.14
C GLY A 148 -10.00 9.02 -4.38
N LEU A 149 -10.76 8.55 -3.39
CA LEU A 149 -11.62 7.37 -3.50
C LEU A 149 -13.12 7.73 -3.42
N PRO A 150 -13.99 7.09 -4.22
CA PRO A 150 -13.67 6.15 -5.30
C PRO A 150 -12.98 6.85 -6.47
N ARG A 151 -12.22 6.09 -7.27
CA ARG A 151 -11.55 6.62 -8.47
C ARG A 151 -12.61 6.99 -9.52
N GLN A 152 -12.51 8.19 -10.11
CA GLN A 152 -13.40 8.66 -11.17
C GLN A 152 -13.00 8.11 -12.54
#